data_AF-A0A497LR88-F1
#
_entry.id   AF-A0A497LR88-F1
#
_cell.length_a   1.000
_cell.length_b   1.000
_cell.length_c   1.000
_cell.angle_alpha   90.00
_cell.angle_beta   90.00
_cell.angle_gamma   90.00
#
_symmetry.space_group_name_H-M   'P 1'
#
loop_
_entity.id
_entity.type
_entity.pdbx_description
1 polymer ?
#
loop_
_entity_poly.entity_id
_entity_poly.type
_entity_poly.pdbx_seq_one_letter_code
_entity_poly.pdbx_strand_id
1 'polypeptide(L)'
;MRYAAILSLARGIAKKHDISRNRRRLGEFMEDVFNAVARRFNLCERGFQARAAIYGEAFQAIFTVIMEELFPDVRLIHGCEMEDACLMGVGKADFVVIDEEDRILAVIEAKGSADYIICNGRRIELHRPGLIRTDTTKKAIANAAQVKYGISGDIPYIIVTSHKPYEGSSSHCMLKLVEGKLVDMVVDVKRYDELREMVKLIRGAKPSKLIYRRGRAVRI
;
A
#
# COMPACT_ATOMS: atom_id res chain seq x y z
N MET A 1 11.85 8.62 -11.42
CA MET A 1 12.99 7.72 -11.74
C MET A 1 13.16 6.59 -10.73
N ARG A 2 13.23 6.86 -9.41
CA ARG A 2 13.41 5.82 -8.37
C ARG A 2 12.31 4.76 -8.35
N TYR A 3 11.04 5.17 -8.24
CA TYR A 3 9.89 4.25 -8.24
C TYR A 3 9.86 3.32 -9.46
N ALA A 4 10.07 3.84 -10.67
CA ALA A 4 10.10 3.02 -11.89
C ALA A 4 11.20 1.94 -11.87
N ALA A 5 12.37 2.26 -11.31
CA ALA A 5 13.45 1.28 -11.15
C ALA A 5 13.10 0.20 -10.11
N ILE A 6 12.45 0.59 -9.02
CA ILE A 6 11.94 -0.34 -7.99
C ILE A 6 10.85 -1.24 -8.58
N LEU A 7 9.91 -0.68 -9.34
CA LEU A 7 8.81 -1.42 -9.97
C LEU A 7 9.33 -2.46 -10.98
N SER A 8 10.30 -2.07 -11.82
CA SER A 8 10.96 -3.00 -12.75
C SER A 8 11.64 -4.17 -12.00
N LEU A 9 12.34 -3.87 -10.90
CA LEU A 9 12.95 -4.87 -10.05
C LEU A 9 11.90 -5.81 -9.43
N ALA A 10 10.79 -5.25 -8.92
CA ALA A 10 9.69 -6.02 -8.35
C ALA A 10 9.07 -6.98 -9.38
N ARG A 11 8.80 -6.53 -10.60
CA ARG A 11 8.27 -7.39 -11.68
C ARG A 11 9.23 -8.54 -12.02
N GLY A 12 10.54 -8.26 -12.06
CA GLY A 12 11.55 -9.31 -12.30
C GLY A 12 11.54 -10.39 -11.21
N ILE A 13 11.44 -9.99 -9.95
CA ILE A 13 11.39 -10.92 -8.81
C ILE A 13 10.05 -11.67 -8.79
N ALA A 14 8.92 -11.01 -9.06
CA ALA A 14 7.61 -11.67 -9.14
C ALA A 14 7.60 -12.83 -10.15
N LYS A 15 8.21 -12.65 -11.32
CA LYS A 15 8.38 -13.70 -12.33
C LYS A 15 9.19 -14.90 -11.82
N LYS A 16 10.25 -14.66 -11.05
CA LYS A 16 11.06 -15.73 -10.42
C LYS A 16 10.25 -16.53 -9.40
N HIS A 17 9.35 -15.86 -8.67
CA HIS A 17 8.49 -16.53 -7.68
C HIS A 17 7.24 -17.15 -8.29
N ASP A 18 6.86 -16.77 -9.52
CA ASP A 18 5.63 -17.18 -10.21
C ASP A 18 4.38 -16.95 -9.34
N ILE A 19 4.26 -15.74 -8.77
CA ILE A 19 3.25 -15.43 -7.75
C ILE A 19 1.81 -15.59 -8.25
N SER A 20 1.59 -15.49 -9.57
CA SER A 20 0.28 -15.72 -10.20
C SER A 20 -0.22 -17.15 -10.02
N ARG A 21 0.70 -18.13 -10.04
CA ARG A 21 0.41 -19.56 -9.84
C ARG A 21 0.70 -20.04 -8.42
N ASN A 22 1.64 -19.40 -7.71
CA ASN A 22 2.04 -19.81 -6.36
C ASN A 22 1.89 -18.68 -5.32
N ARG A 23 0.64 -18.40 -4.98
CA ARG A 23 0.22 -17.34 -4.05
C ARG A 23 0.76 -17.50 -2.62
N ARG A 24 1.23 -18.69 -2.24
CA ARG A 24 1.86 -18.92 -0.92
C ARG A 24 3.22 -18.22 -0.81
N ARG A 25 3.83 -17.84 -1.94
CA ARG A 25 5.14 -17.19 -2.01
C ARG A 25 5.10 -15.67 -1.94
N LEU A 26 3.94 -15.06 -1.65
CA LEU A 26 3.82 -13.60 -1.53
C LEU A 26 4.76 -13.02 -0.47
N GLY A 27 4.95 -13.72 0.66
CA GLY A 27 5.94 -13.35 1.67
C GLY A 27 7.36 -13.35 1.14
N GLU A 28 7.81 -14.47 0.56
CA GLU A 28 9.15 -14.60 -0.05
C GLU A 28 9.39 -13.56 -1.13
N PHE A 29 8.41 -13.34 -2.00
CA PHE A 29 8.46 -12.31 -3.05
C PHE A 29 8.71 -10.92 -2.44
N MET A 30 7.91 -10.53 -1.45
CA MET A 30 8.03 -9.24 -0.79
C MET A 30 9.42 -9.06 -0.14
N GLU A 31 9.90 -10.09 0.55
CA GLU A 31 11.23 -10.07 1.19
C GLU A 31 12.37 -9.97 0.16
N ASP A 32 12.32 -10.74 -0.93
CA ASP A 32 13.32 -10.69 -1.99
C ASP A 32 13.36 -9.29 -2.64
N VAL A 33 12.19 -8.64 -2.82
CA VAL A 33 12.14 -7.25 -3.31
C VAL A 33 12.77 -6.29 -2.31
N PHE A 34 12.43 -6.35 -1.02
CA PHE A 34 13.04 -5.48 -0.02
C PHE A 34 14.57 -5.67 0.04
N ASN A 35 15.06 -6.90 0.02
CA ASN A 35 16.49 -7.21 0.01
C ASN A 35 17.19 -6.72 -1.27
N ALA A 36 16.54 -6.85 -2.43
CA ALA A 36 17.08 -6.35 -3.68
C ALA A 36 17.12 -4.80 -3.72
N VAL A 37 16.08 -4.13 -3.22
CA VAL A 37 16.06 -2.66 -3.05
C VAL A 37 17.14 -2.22 -2.06
N ALA A 38 17.29 -2.91 -0.93
CA ALA A 38 18.31 -2.60 0.08
C ALA A 38 19.72 -2.55 -0.52
N ARG A 39 20.05 -3.57 -1.34
CA ARG A 39 21.32 -3.64 -2.07
C ARG A 39 21.41 -2.57 -3.15
N ARG A 40 20.40 -2.44 -4.01
CA ARG A 40 20.42 -1.52 -5.16
C ARG A 40 20.59 -0.06 -4.76
N PHE A 41 20.07 0.34 -3.61
CA PHE A 41 20.06 1.73 -3.15
C PHE A 41 20.98 1.99 -1.95
N ASN A 42 21.86 1.03 -1.60
CA ASN A 42 22.82 1.10 -0.50
C ASN A 42 22.16 1.51 0.83
N LEU A 43 21.03 0.88 1.18
CA LEU A 43 20.23 1.31 2.34
C LEU A 43 20.95 1.15 3.69
N CYS A 44 21.99 0.31 3.74
CA CYS A 44 22.85 0.14 4.91
C CYS A 44 23.59 1.42 5.30
N GLU A 45 23.94 2.26 4.33
CA GLU A 45 24.67 3.52 4.52
C GLU A 45 23.72 4.71 4.75
N ARG A 46 22.40 4.48 4.65
CA ARG A 46 21.40 5.54 4.75
C ARG A 46 20.80 5.63 6.14
N GLY A 47 20.54 6.87 6.56
CA GLY A 47 19.78 7.18 7.75
C GLY A 47 18.35 6.65 7.70
N PHE A 48 17.73 6.56 8.88
CA PHE A 48 16.41 5.97 9.08
C PHE A 48 15.32 6.55 8.15
N GLN A 49 15.23 7.88 8.03
CA GLN A 49 14.21 8.53 7.22
C GLN A 49 14.35 8.20 5.72
N ALA A 50 15.57 8.24 5.19
CA ALA A 50 15.84 7.90 3.80
C ALA A 50 15.51 6.43 3.50
N ARG A 51 15.80 5.53 4.44
CA ARG A 51 15.45 4.11 4.35
C ARG A 51 13.94 3.90 4.37
N ALA A 52 13.23 4.54 5.29
CA ALA A 52 11.79 4.45 5.40
C ALA A 52 11.08 4.93 4.12
N ALA A 53 11.55 6.04 3.51
CA ALA A 53 11.01 6.52 2.25
C ALA A 53 11.21 5.50 1.10
N ILE A 54 12.40 4.91 0.98
CA ILE A 54 12.70 3.95 -0.08
C ILE A 54 11.95 2.63 0.12
N TYR A 55 11.83 2.14 1.37
CA TYR A 55 11.02 0.96 1.65
C TYR A 55 9.52 1.21 1.48
N GLY A 56 9.02 2.42 1.74
CA GLY A 56 7.65 2.80 1.40
C GLY A 56 7.38 2.68 -0.10
N GLU A 57 8.27 3.25 -0.94
CA GLU A 57 8.18 3.10 -2.40
C GLU A 57 8.32 1.64 -2.86
N ALA A 58 9.21 0.87 -2.22
CA ALA A 58 9.32 -0.57 -2.47
C ALA A 58 8.02 -1.30 -2.17
N PHE A 59 7.37 -0.98 -1.06
CA PHE A 59 6.11 -1.60 -0.70
C PHE A 59 4.97 -1.24 -1.67
N GLN A 60 4.89 0.01 -2.10
CA GLN A 60 3.96 0.44 -3.15
C GLN A 60 4.18 -0.33 -4.47
N ALA A 61 5.45 -0.50 -4.88
CA ALA A 61 5.78 -1.27 -6.07
C ALA A 61 5.43 -2.77 -5.91
N ILE A 62 5.70 -3.36 -4.74
CA ILE A 62 5.30 -4.73 -4.41
C ILE A 62 3.79 -4.90 -4.56
N PHE A 63 3.00 -3.99 -3.95
CA PHE A 63 1.55 -4.05 -4.04
C PHE A 63 1.05 -3.88 -5.48
N THR A 64 1.65 -2.97 -6.25
CA THR A 64 1.33 -2.79 -7.68
C THR A 64 1.50 -4.11 -8.44
N VAL A 65 2.63 -4.78 -8.28
CA VAL A 65 2.90 -6.05 -8.98
C VAL A 65 1.97 -7.17 -8.51
N ILE A 66 1.64 -7.23 -7.21
CA ILE A 66 0.64 -8.19 -6.71
C ILE A 66 -0.71 -7.98 -7.39
N MET A 67 -1.16 -6.74 -7.52
CA MET A 67 -2.44 -6.42 -8.16
C MET A 67 -2.40 -6.73 -9.65
N GLU A 68 -1.33 -6.38 -10.36
CA GLU A 68 -1.12 -6.70 -11.78
C GLU A 68 -1.16 -8.22 -12.05
N GLU A 69 -0.50 -9.03 -11.21
CA GLU A 69 -0.35 -10.47 -11.43
C GLU A 69 -1.56 -11.30 -10.95
N LEU A 70 -2.25 -10.85 -9.89
CA LEU A 70 -3.34 -11.62 -9.27
C LEU A 70 -4.74 -11.12 -9.62
N PHE A 71 -4.89 -9.84 -9.94
CA PHE A 71 -6.18 -9.18 -10.19
C PHE A 71 -6.07 -8.21 -11.36
N PRO A 72 -5.66 -8.68 -12.56
CA PRO A 72 -5.36 -7.81 -13.70
C PRO A 72 -6.56 -7.00 -14.23
N ASP A 73 -7.78 -7.38 -13.87
CA ASP A 73 -9.01 -6.64 -14.17
C ASP A 73 -9.17 -5.36 -13.31
N VAL A 74 -8.49 -5.29 -12.16
CA VAL A 74 -8.58 -4.15 -11.26
C VAL A 74 -7.67 -3.03 -11.76
N ARG A 75 -8.26 -1.95 -12.28
CA ARG A 75 -7.54 -0.76 -12.76
C ARG A 75 -7.00 0.06 -11.59
N LEU A 76 -5.82 -0.29 -11.11
CA LEU A 76 -5.11 0.40 -10.03
C LEU A 76 -4.25 1.55 -10.56
N ILE A 77 -4.42 2.74 -9.99
CA ILE A 77 -3.64 3.93 -10.32
C ILE A 77 -2.76 4.31 -9.13
N HIS A 78 -1.46 4.43 -9.35
CA HIS A 78 -0.49 4.86 -8.35
C HIS A 78 -0.38 6.40 -8.30
N GLY A 79 -0.42 6.97 -7.10
CA GLY A 79 -0.14 8.39 -6.86
C GLY A 79 -1.18 9.36 -7.40
N CYS A 80 -2.35 9.43 -6.74
CA CYS A 80 -3.45 10.33 -7.14
C CYS A 80 -3.55 11.55 -6.22
N GLU A 81 -3.54 12.75 -6.80
CA GLU A 81 -3.86 13.98 -6.08
C GLU A 81 -5.37 14.10 -5.84
N MET A 82 -5.77 14.38 -4.61
CA MET A 82 -7.18 14.56 -4.23
C MET A 82 -7.31 15.84 -3.39
N GLU A 83 -7.58 16.96 -4.06
CA GLU A 83 -7.59 18.30 -3.46
C GLU A 83 -8.60 18.40 -2.30
N ASP A 84 -9.82 17.90 -2.52
CA ASP A 84 -10.90 17.87 -1.52
C ASP A 84 -10.55 17.04 -0.27
N ALA A 85 -9.62 16.09 -0.38
CA ALA A 85 -9.10 15.31 0.75
C ALA A 85 -7.78 15.87 1.29
N CYS A 86 -7.33 17.04 0.84
CA CYS A 86 -6.02 17.62 1.16
C CYS A 86 -4.83 16.70 0.80
N LEU A 87 -5.02 15.73 -0.10
CA LEU A 87 -3.99 14.77 -0.50
C LEU A 87 -3.26 15.29 -1.74
N MET A 88 -2.38 16.27 -1.55
CA MET A 88 -1.67 16.97 -2.62
C MET A 88 -0.14 16.83 -2.50
N GLY A 89 0.58 16.94 -3.63
CA GLY A 89 2.04 16.97 -3.66
C GLY A 89 2.70 15.68 -3.14
N VAL A 90 3.36 15.74 -1.97
CA VAL A 90 3.98 14.55 -1.35
C VAL A 90 2.95 13.68 -0.61
N GLY A 91 1.80 14.25 -0.24
CA GLY A 91 0.74 13.58 0.51
C GLY A 91 -0.38 13.00 -0.34
N LYS A 92 -0.11 12.66 -1.61
CA LYS A 92 -1.08 12.04 -2.52
C LYS A 92 -1.64 10.74 -1.94
N ALA A 93 -2.82 10.35 -2.40
CA ALA A 93 -3.28 8.98 -2.21
C ALA A 93 -2.27 8.02 -2.85
N ASP A 94 -1.83 7.02 -2.08
CA ASP A 94 -0.87 6.02 -2.58
C ASP A 94 -1.44 5.32 -3.82
N PHE A 95 -2.71 4.90 -3.74
CA PHE A 95 -3.44 4.39 -4.90
C PHE A 95 -4.91 4.78 -4.88
N VAL A 96 -5.48 4.80 -6.08
CA VAL A 96 -6.93 4.76 -6.30
C VAL A 96 -7.26 3.62 -7.26
N VAL A 97 -8.43 3.02 -7.09
CA VAL A 97 -9.01 2.10 -8.10
C VAL A 97 -10.06 2.86 -8.88
N ILE A 98 -10.09 2.67 -10.19
CA ILE A 98 -11.06 3.30 -11.08
C ILE A 98 -11.90 2.28 -11.84
N ASP A 99 -13.12 2.66 -12.22
CA ASP A 99 -13.97 1.89 -13.11
C ASP A 99 -13.65 2.17 -14.59
N GLU A 100 -14.46 1.66 -15.52
CA GLU A 100 -14.31 1.84 -16.96
C GLU A 100 -14.46 3.30 -17.42
N GLU A 101 -15.20 4.12 -16.69
CA GLU A 101 -15.43 5.55 -16.94
C GLU A 101 -14.42 6.45 -16.22
N ASP A 102 -13.33 5.86 -15.70
CA ASP A 102 -12.31 6.51 -14.89
C ASP A 102 -12.84 7.08 -13.56
N ARG A 103 -14.03 6.68 -13.10
CA ARG A 103 -14.57 7.11 -11.79
C ARG A 103 -13.88 6.36 -10.67
N ILE A 104 -13.58 7.05 -9.58
CA ILE A 104 -12.88 6.44 -8.44
C ILE A 104 -13.84 5.51 -7.68
N LEU A 105 -13.44 4.25 -7.53
CA LEU A 105 -14.12 3.20 -6.79
C LEU A 105 -13.61 3.03 -5.36
N ALA A 106 -12.32 3.26 -5.12
CA ALA A 106 -11.70 3.09 -3.80
C ALA A 106 -10.40 3.89 -3.68
N VAL A 107 -10.03 4.23 -2.45
CA VAL A 107 -8.71 4.78 -2.10
C VAL A 107 -7.96 3.72 -1.29
N ILE A 108 -6.70 3.47 -1.65
CA ILE A 108 -5.86 2.48 -0.98
C ILE A 108 -4.58 3.15 -0.48
N GLU A 109 -4.30 2.97 0.80
CA GLU A 109 -3.11 3.46 1.48
C GLU A 109 -2.14 2.31 1.74
N ALA A 110 -0.88 2.46 1.33
CA ALA A 110 0.13 1.40 1.41
C ALA A 110 1.12 1.68 2.54
N LYS A 111 0.98 0.94 3.65
CA LYS A 111 1.83 1.06 4.84
C LYS A 111 2.66 -0.19 5.07
N GLY A 112 3.81 -0.28 4.42
CA GLY A 112 4.74 -1.40 4.59
C GLY A 112 6.19 -0.98 4.65
N SER A 113 6.98 -1.88 5.24
CA SER A 113 8.44 -1.82 5.33
C SER A 113 8.97 -3.23 5.53
N ALA A 114 10.25 -3.42 5.26
CA ALA A 114 11.00 -4.56 5.73
C ALA A 114 11.10 -4.56 7.26
N ASP A 115 11.08 -5.73 7.85
CA ASP A 115 11.33 -6.06 9.25
C ASP A 115 12.81 -6.35 9.53
N TYR A 116 13.63 -6.54 8.49
CA TYR A 116 15.09 -6.63 8.59
C TYR A 116 15.80 -5.97 7.40
N ILE A 117 17.12 -5.87 7.50
CA ILE A 117 18.01 -5.51 6.39
C ILE A 117 19.29 -6.36 6.47
N ILE A 118 19.85 -6.74 5.32
CA ILE A 118 21.13 -7.45 5.26
C ILE A 118 22.24 -6.44 4.91
N CYS A 119 23.16 -6.22 5.84
CA CYS A 119 24.31 -5.33 5.69
C CYS A 119 25.61 -6.11 5.93
N ASN A 120 26.51 -6.13 4.94
CA ASN A 120 27.78 -6.86 4.99
C ASN A 120 27.59 -8.33 5.42
N GLY A 121 26.57 -9.00 4.87
CA GLY A 121 26.23 -10.39 5.18
C GLY A 121 25.54 -10.60 6.54
N ARG A 122 25.35 -9.56 7.36
CA ARG A 122 24.67 -9.64 8.65
C ARG A 122 23.23 -9.18 8.55
N ARG A 123 22.31 -9.95 9.12
CA ARG A 123 20.91 -9.57 9.30
C ARG A 123 20.78 -8.60 10.47
N ILE A 124 20.18 -7.44 10.22
CA ILE A 124 19.89 -6.41 11.21
C ILE A 124 18.37 -6.24 11.27
N GLU A 125 17.79 -6.49 12.44
CA GLU A 125 16.35 -6.32 12.66
C GLU A 125 15.96 -4.84 12.64
N LEU A 126 14.85 -4.53 11.99
CA LEU A 126 14.26 -3.21 11.91
C LEU A 126 12.99 -3.17 12.75
N HIS A 127 13.01 -2.35 13.79
CA HIS A 127 11.91 -2.31 14.74
C HIS A 127 10.64 -1.71 14.13
N ARG A 128 9.51 -2.37 14.40
CA ARG A 128 8.13 -1.89 14.14
C ARG A 128 7.86 -1.56 12.66
N PRO A 129 7.91 -2.54 11.76
CA PRO A 129 7.56 -2.35 10.35
C PRO A 129 6.05 -2.12 10.15
N GLY A 130 5.69 -1.44 9.06
CA GLY A 130 4.29 -1.26 8.65
C GLY A 130 3.42 -0.62 9.73
N LEU A 131 2.27 -1.26 10.02
CA LEU A 131 1.29 -0.77 11.01
C LEU A 131 1.66 -1.14 12.46
N ILE A 132 2.69 -1.96 12.70
CA ILE A 132 3.23 -2.14 14.05
C ILE A 132 3.72 -0.78 14.60
N ARG A 133 4.19 0.11 13.71
CA ARG A 133 4.55 1.49 14.07
C ARG A 133 3.30 2.34 14.31
N THR A 134 3.19 2.92 15.51
CA THR A 134 2.02 3.69 15.93
C THR A 134 1.81 4.97 15.12
N ASP A 135 2.87 5.70 14.78
CA ASP A 135 2.76 6.90 13.93
C ASP A 135 2.37 6.57 12.49
N THR A 136 2.77 5.42 11.95
CA THR A 136 2.26 4.94 10.66
C THR A 136 0.75 4.70 10.72
N THR A 137 0.27 4.06 11.79
CA THR A 137 -1.16 3.82 12.01
C THR A 137 -1.94 5.13 12.14
N LYS A 138 -1.46 6.06 12.96
CA LYS A 138 -2.10 7.39 13.13
C LYS A 138 -2.21 8.14 11.80
N LYS A 139 -1.16 8.11 10.97
CA LYS A 139 -1.16 8.72 9.65
C LYS A 139 -2.20 8.09 8.71
N ALA A 140 -2.27 6.76 8.67
CA ALA A 140 -3.26 6.08 7.82
C ALA A 140 -4.70 6.39 8.26
N ILE A 141 -4.97 6.47 9.56
CA ILE A 141 -6.29 6.86 10.09
C ILE A 141 -6.61 8.32 9.75
N ALA A 142 -5.63 9.22 9.86
CA ALA A 142 -5.81 10.63 9.48
C ALA A 142 -6.14 10.79 7.99
N ASN A 143 -5.44 10.05 7.12
CA ASN A 143 -5.73 10.02 5.68
C ASN A 143 -7.11 9.41 5.40
N ALA A 144 -7.54 8.39 6.16
CA ALA A 144 -8.89 7.85 6.06
C ALA A 144 -9.96 8.90 6.36
N ALA A 145 -9.78 9.67 7.45
CA ALA A 145 -10.68 10.76 7.81
C ALA A 145 -10.74 11.84 6.71
N GLN A 146 -9.58 12.22 6.15
CA GLN A 146 -9.51 13.15 5.02
C GLN A 146 -10.32 12.67 3.81
N VAL A 147 -10.21 11.40 3.44
CA VAL A 147 -10.97 10.84 2.32
C VAL A 147 -12.47 10.77 2.66
N LYS A 148 -12.83 10.23 3.82
CA LYS A 148 -14.23 10.03 4.21
C LYS A 148 -14.99 11.34 4.37
N TYR A 149 -14.36 12.37 4.93
CA TYR A 149 -15.00 13.66 5.17
C TYR A 149 -14.80 14.67 4.04
N GLY A 150 -13.69 14.60 3.32
CA GLY A 150 -13.41 15.48 2.19
C GLY A 150 -14.10 15.05 0.90
N ILE A 151 -14.20 13.73 0.67
CA ILE A 151 -14.79 13.17 -0.55
C ILE A 151 -16.20 12.64 -0.31
N SER A 152 -16.31 11.54 0.45
CA SER A 152 -17.57 10.84 0.71
C SER A 152 -17.37 9.77 1.77
N GLY A 153 -18.35 9.58 2.66
CA GLY A 153 -18.33 8.46 3.62
C GLY A 153 -18.43 7.09 2.94
N ASP A 154 -19.02 7.04 1.74
CA ASP A 154 -19.31 5.80 1.01
C ASP A 154 -18.12 5.26 0.21
N ILE A 155 -17.06 6.07 -0.01
CA ILE A 155 -15.90 5.60 -0.77
C ILE A 155 -15.08 4.63 0.10
N PRO A 156 -14.83 3.39 -0.34
CA PRO A 156 -13.95 2.48 0.38
C PRO A 156 -12.56 3.08 0.57
N TYR A 157 -12.11 3.13 1.83
CA TYR A 157 -10.75 3.46 2.22
C TYR A 157 -10.10 2.22 2.82
N ILE A 158 -9.06 1.73 2.16
CA ILE A 158 -8.43 0.45 2.47
C ILE A 158 -6.97 0.69 2.84
N ILE A 159 -6.50 0.07 3.92
CA ILE A 159 -5.08 0.08 4.27
C ILE A 159 -4.47 -1.26 3.92
N VAL A 160 -3.48 -1.28 3.04
CA VAL A 160 -2.66 -2.47 2.76
C VAL A 160 -1.33 -2.36 3.51
N THR A 161 -0.88 -3.46 4.11
CA THR A 161 0.33 -3.47 4.95
C THR A 161 1.16 -4.73 4.78
N SER A 162 2.47 -4.63 5.02
CA SER A 162 3.35 -5.81 5.15
C SER A 162 3.26 -6.46 6.53
N HIS A 163 2.82 -5.72 7.55
CA HIS A 163 2.79 -6.16 8.94
C HIS A 163 1.62 -5.53 9.68
N LYS A 164 0.63 -6.35 10.05
CA LYS A 164 -0.46 -5.96 10.95
C LYS A 164 0.07 -5.76 12.38
N PRO A 165 -0.57 -4.88 13.18
CA PRO A 165 -0.17 -4.70 14.56
C PRO A 165 -0.53 -5.92 15.41
N TYR A 166 0.28 -6.19 16.44
CA TYR A 166 -0.01 -7.22 17.43
C TYR A 166 -1.24 -6.86 18.27
N GLU A 167 -2.02 -7.87 18.63
CA GLU A 167 -3.12 -7.72 19.58
C GLU A 167 -2.63 -7.07 20.89
N GLY A 168 -3.47 -6.21 21.49
CA GLY A 168 -3.12 -5.45 22.70
C GLY A 168 -2.20 -4.24 22.47
N SER A 169 -1.57 -4.08 21.29
CA SER A 169 -0.79 -2.88 20.98
C SER A 169 -1.67 -1.64 20.76
N SER A 170 -1.08 -0.45 20.92
CA SER A 170 -1.79 0.81 20.65
C SER A 170 -2.25 0.93 19.20
N SER A 171 -1.44 0.46 18.24
CA SER A 171 -1.83 0.44 16.81
C SER A 171 -3.05 -0.45 16.58
N HIS A 172 -3.08 -1.64 17.17
CA HIS A 172 -4.22 -2.56 17.09
C HIS A 172 -5.47 -1.95 17.73
N CYS A 173 -5.35 -1.35 18.91
CA CYS A 173 -6.46 -0.66 19.59
C CYS A 173 -7.05 0.45 18.71
N MET A 174 -6.22 1.32 18.13
CA MET A 174 -6.69 2.40 17.25
C MET A 174 -7.40 1.87 16.00
N LEU A 175 -6.85 0.86 15.33
CA LEU A 175 -7.50 0.27 14.15
C LEU A 175 -8.84 -0.37 14.50
N LYS A 176 -8.93 -1.10 15.63
CA LYS A 176 -10.19 -1.70 16.10
C LYS A 176 -11.29 -0.66 16.34
N LEU A 177 -10.94 0.58 16.71
CA LEU A 177 -11.93 1.65 16.92
C LEU A 177 -12.54 2.17 15.61
N VAL A 178 -11.78 2.11 14.51
CA VAL A 178 -12.10 2.78 13.24
C VAL A 178 -12.36 1.85 12.07
N GLU A 179 -11.97 0.58 12.17
CA GLU A 179 -12.24 -0.43 11.15
C GLU A 179 -13.75 -0.71 11.04
N GLY A 180 -14.26 -0.82 9.82
CA GLY A 180 -15.70 -0.83 9.51
C GLY A 180 -16.40 0.52 9.64
N LYS A 181 -15.66 1.60 9.93
CA LYS A 181 -16.17 2.98 10.00
C LYS A 181 -15.40 3.91 9.07
N LEU A 182 -14.23 4.38 9.52
CA LEU A 182 -13.36 5.24 8.70
C LEU A 182 -12.48 4.42 7.76
N VAL A 183 -12.02 3.26 8.22
CA VAL A 183 -11.22 2.32 7.43
C VAL A 183 -12.09 1.12 7.13
N ASP A 184 -12.37 0.86 5.86
CA ASP A 184 -13.27 -0.23 5.47
C ASP A 184 -12.58 -1.59 5.60
N MET A 185 -11.26 -1.65 5.40
CA MET A 185 -10.50 -2.88 5.52
C MET A 185 -9.00 -2.64 5.78
N VAL A 186 -8.41 -3.48 6.63
CA VAL A 186 -6.94 -3.59 6.78
C VAL A 186 -6.45 -4.92 6.24
N VAL A 187 -5.56 -4.89 5.25
CA VAL A 187 -5.13 -6.04 4.45
C VAL A 187 -3.65 -6.32 4.64
N ASP A 188 -3.30 -7.55 5.04
CA ASP A 188 -1.94 -8.06 4.96
C ASP A 188 -1.67 -8.56 3.54
N VAL A 189 -0.75 -7.91 2.82
CA VAL A 189 -0.47 -8.24 1.41
C VAL A 189 0.12 -9.64 1.21
N LYS A 190 0.59 -10.29 2.28
CA LYS A 190 1.08 -11.68 2.22
C LYS A 190 -0.08 -12.69 2.24
N ARG A 191 -1.29 -12.27 2.63
CA ARG A 191 -2.46 -13.13 2.78
C ARG A 191 -3.39 -13.00 1.58
N TYR A 192 -3.32 -13.97 0.67
CA TYR A 192 -4.12 -13.98 -0.55
C TYR A 192 -5.63 -13.87 -0.30
N ASP A 193 -6.17 -14.54 0.72
CA ASP A 193 -7.60 -14.45 1.01
C ASP A 193 -8.02 -13.03 1.41
N GLU A 194 -7.18 -12.29 2.15
CA GLU A 194 -7.48 -10.89 2.48
C GLU A 194 -7.43 -10.00 1.23
N LEU A 195 -6.46 -10.21 0.33
CA LEU A 195 -6.43 -9.52 -0.96
C LEU A 195 -7.67 -9.82 -1.81
N ARG A 196 -8.17 -11.06 -1.79
CA ARG A 196 -9.39 -11.44 -2.51
C ARG A 196 -10.62 -10.74 -1.95
N GLU A 197 -10.77 -10.70 -0.63
CA GLU A 197 -11.90 -9.99 0.00
C GLU A 197 -11.81 -8.48 -0.23
N MET A 198 -10.61 -7.90 -0.22
CA MET A 198 -10.36 -6.51 -0.61
C MET A 198 -10.86 -6.23 -2.04
N VAL A 199 -10.48 -7.07 -2.99
CA VAL A 199 -10.90 -6.92 -4.39
C VAL A 199 -12.41 -7.12 -4.55
N LYS A 200 -13.01 -8.04 -3.79
CA LYS A 200 -14.47 -8.21 -3.76
C LYS A 200 -15.18 -6.95 -3.25
N LEU A 201 -14.67 -6.34 -2.19
CA LEU A 201 -15.19 -5.05 -1.68
C LEU A 201 -15.12 -3.97 -2.77
N ILE A 202 -13.96 -3.84 -3.44
CA ILE A 202 -13.75 -2.85 -4.50
C ILE A 202 -14.71 -3.08 -5.68
N ARG A 203 -14.87 -4.32 -6.14
CA ARG A 203 -15.77 -4.67 -7.24
C ARG A 203 -17.25 -4.43 -6.92
N GLY A 204 -17.61 -4.49 -5.64
CA GLY A 204 -18.97 -4.17 -5.15
C GLY A 204 -19.19 -2.70 -4.83
N ALA A 205 -18.16 -1.85 -4.94
CA ALA A 205 -18.24 -0.44 -4.58
C ALA A 205 -19.06 0.35 -5.61
N LYS A 206 -19.79 1.35 -5.11
CA LYS A 206 -20.45 2.33 -5.98
C LYS A 206 -19.42 3.36 -6.46
N PRO A 207 -19.40 3.70 -7.75
CA PRO A 207 -18.54 4.78 -8.25
C PRO A 207 -18.78 6.08 -7.50
N SER A 208 -17.69 6.75 -7.12
CA SER A 208 -17.76 8.08 -6.53
C SER A 208 -18.12 9.14 -7.58
N LYS A 209 -18.40 10.37 -7.11
CA LYS A 209 -18.56 11.56 -7.97
C LYS A 209 -17.21 12.17 -8.41
N LEU A 210 -16.12 11.41 -8.30
CA LEU A 210 -14.80 11.82 -8.72
C LEU A 210 -14.35 10.99 -9.92
N ILE A 211 -13.75 11.64 -10.91
CA ILE A 211 -13.06 11.00 -12.03
C ILE A 211 -11.56 11.25 -11.95
N TYR A 212 -10.79 10.24 -12.31
CA TYR A 212 -9.35 10.35 -12.45
C TYR A 212 -8.99 11.02 -13.78
N ARG A 213 -8.22 12.11 -13.73
CA ARG A 213 -7.68 12.81 -14.90
C ARG A 213 -6.24 13.24 -14.64
N ARG A 214 -5.31 12.73 -15.44
CA ARG A 214 -3.90 13.17 -15.50
C ARG A 214 -3.23 13.27 -14.10
N GLY A 215 -3.42 12.25 -13.26
CA GLY A 215 -2.81 12.20 -11.92
C GLY A 215 -3.67 12.82 -10.81
N ARG A 216 -4.88 13.29 -11.10
CA ARG A 216 -5.76 13.98 -10.15
C ARG A 216 -7.16 13.39 -10.12
N ALA A 217 -7.79 13.42 -8.96
CA ALA A 217 -9.22 13.22 -8.81
C ALA A 217 -9.95 14.56 -8.96
N VAL A 218 -10.92 14.64 -9.88
CA VAL A 218 -11.72 15.85 -10.11
C VAL A 218 -13.20 15.52 -10.00
N ARG A 219 -14.00 16.47 -9.49
CA ARG A 219 -15.46 16.30 -9.44
C ARG A 219 -16.05 16.25 -10.84
N ILE A 220 -17.07 15.41 -11.00
CA ILE A 220 -17.95 15.36 -12.18
C ILE A 220 -18.97 16.49 -12.10
#